data_AF-A0A443S9Y7-F1
#
_entry.id   AF-A0A443S9Y7-F1
#
_cell.length_a   1.000
_cell.length_b   1.000
_cell.length_c   1.000
_cell.angle_alpha   90.00
_cell.angle_beta   90.00
_cell.angle_gamma   90.00
#
_symmetry.space_group_name_H-M   'P 1'
#
loop_
_entity.id
_entity.type
_entity.pdbx_description
1 polymer ?
#
loop_
_entity_poly.entity_id
_entity_poly.type
_entity_poly.pdbx_seq_one_letter_code
_entity_poly.pdbx_strand_id
1 'polypeptide(L)'
;MSRFLGIDFAPIHLPLKRRLQTLAVFMVGTEFLFFGVWSTIFLILLLFTPFFLIPVAYFTWILYDKETYNKGMFLCNIRTDSIGKID
;
A
#
# COMPACT_ATOMS: atom_id res chain seq x y z
N MET A 1 3.44 30.47 -17.71
CA MET A 1 3.08 29.10 -17.30
C MET A 1 4.11 28.17 -17.92
N SER A 2 4.84 27.41 -17.10
CA SER A 2 5.86 26.48 -17.60
C SER A 2 5.18 25.14 -17.89
N ARG A 3 4.95 24.85 -19.17
CA ARG A 3 4.48 23.54 -19.64
C ARG A 3 5.66 22.58 -19.70
N PHE A 4 5.55 21.45 -19.02
CA PHE A 4 6.49 20.36 -19.18
C PHE A 4 5.70 19.08 -19.46
N LEU A 5 6.03 18.40 -20.56
CA LEU A 5 5.38 17.14 -20.96
C LEU A 5 3.83 17.17 -21.03
N GLY A 6 3.24 18.32 -21.39
CA GLY A 6 1.77 18.47 -21.49
C GLY A 6 1.05 18.64 -20.14
N ILE A 7 1.76 18.59 -19.02
CA ILE A 7 1.25 18.99 -17.71
C ILE A 7 1.48 20.49 -17.54
N ASP A 8 0.40 21.23 -17.27
CA ASP A 8 0.45 22.62 -16.86
C ASP A 8 0.87 22.68 -15.37
N PHE A 9 2.16 22.87 -15.13
CA PHE A 9 2.69 23.02 -13.78
C PHE A 9 2.26 24.37 -13.20
N ALA A 10 1.89 24.36 -11.91
CA ALA A 10 1.45 25.54 -11.20
C ALA A 10 2.50 26.67 -11.28
N PRO A 11 2.09 27.94 -11.45
CA PRO A 11 3.02 29.03 -11.67
C PRO A 11 4.03 29.20 -10.51
N ILE A 12 5.26 29.61 -10.86
CA ILE A 12 6.42 29.70 -9.95
C ILE A 12 6.16 30.59 -8.71
N HIS A 13 5.22 31.53 -8.80
CA HIS A 13 4.85 32.46 -7.71
C HIS A 13 3.87 31.88 -6.68
N LEU A 14 3.57 30.57 -6.71
CA LEU A 14 2.75 29.95 -5.67
C LEU A 14 3.43 29.99 -4.29
N PRO A 15 2.68 30.28 -3.21
CA PRO A 15 3.23 30.34 -1.86
C PRO A 15 3.82 28.98 -1.43
N LEU A 16 5.03 29.01 -0.87
CA LEU A 16 5.80 27.82 -0.45
C LEU A 16 5.00 26.86 0.45
N LYS A 17 4.05 27.39 1.24
CA LYS A 17 3.16 26.58 2.10
C LYS A 17 2.41 25.50 1.33
N ARG A 18 1.90 25.82 0.14
CA ARG A 18 1.16 24.84 -0.69
C ARG A 18 2.09 23.79 -1.32
N ARG A 19 3.33 24.16 -1.64
CA ARG A 19 4.34 23.23 -2.18
C ARG A 19 4.75 22.19 -1.14
N LEU A 20 4.92 22.61 0.12
CA LEU A 20 5.22 21.70 1.22
C LEU A 20 4.07 20.73 1.50
N GLN A 21 2.81 21.18 1.37
CA GLN A 21 1.65 20.29 1.53
C GLN A 21 1.60 19.21 0.45
N THR A 22 1.79 19.57 -0.83
CA THR A 22 1.86 18.57 -1.91
C THR A 22 3.08 17.65 -1.78
N LEU A 23 4.22 18.16 -1.31
CA LEU A 23 5.41 17.35 -1.03
C LEU A 23 5.15 16.37 0.10
N ALA A 24 4.50 16.80 1.19
CA ALA A 24 4.20 15.94 2.33
C ALA A 24 3.26 14.79 1.94
N VAL A 25 2.19 15.09 1.19
CA VAL A 25 1.29 14.04 0.67
C VAL A 25 2.02 13.11 -0.29
N PHE A 26 2.86 13.65 -1.17
CA PHE A 26 3.66 12.84 -2.07
C PHE A 26 4.66 11.95 -1.32
N MET A 27 5.34 12.47 -0.31
CA MET A 27 6.26 11.72 0.56
C MET A 27 5.52 10.58 1.25
N VAL A 28 4.41 10.85 1.93
CA VAL A 28 3.63 9.82 2.65
C VAL A 28 3.09 8.77 1.68
N GLY A 29 2.53 9.19 0.54
CA GLY A 29 2.03 8.25 -0.48
C GLY A 29 3.15 7.39 -1.07
N THR A 30 4.32 7.99 -1.28
CA THR A 30 5.51 7.31 -1.80
C THR A 30 6.12 6.35 -0.77
N GLU A 31 6.21 6.77 0.49
CA GLU A 31 6.65 5.95 1.62
C GLU A 31 5.80 4.69 1.74
N PHE A 32 4.47 4.81 1.66
CA PHE A 32 3.58 3.65 1.70
C PHE A 32 3.90 2.62 0.59
N LEU A 33 4.16 3.08 -0.63
CA LEU A 33 4.49 2.21 -1.76
C LEU A 33 5.86 1.54 -1.59
N PHE A 34 6.87 2.30 -1.16
CA PHE A 34 8.22 1.77 -1.01
C PHE A 34 8.41 0.93 0.25
N PHE A 35 7.64 1.19 1.32
CA PHE A 35 7.75 0.46 2.58
C PHE A 35 7.52 -1.05 2.40
N GLY A 36 6.59 -1.44 1.51
CA GLY A 36 6.38 -2.85 1.16
C GLY A 36 7.60 -3.49 0.50
N VAL A 37 8.27 -2.78 -0.41
CA VAL A 37 9.48 -3.27 -1.10
C VAL A 37 10.64 -3.35 -0.12
N TRP A 38 10.87 -2.30 0.67
CA TRP A 38 11.94 -2.24 1.66
C TRP A 38 11.79 -3.29 2.75
N SER A 39 10.57 -3.49 3.28
CA SER A 39 10.31 -4.53 4.28
C SER A 39 10.54 -5.94 3.72
N THR A 40 10.16 -6.19 2.45
CA THR A 40 10.42 -7.47 1.79
C THR A 40 11.93 -7.73 1.63
N ILE A 41 12.68 -6.73 1.16
CA ILE A 41 14.15 -6.82 1.05
C ILE A 41 14.77 -7.05 2.42
N PHE A 42 14.31 -6.34 3.45
CA PHE A 42 14.77 -6.50 4.82
C PHE A 42 14.55 -7.93 5.35
N LEU A 43 13.37 -8.53 5.11
CA LEU A 43 13.08 -9.91 5.49
C LEU A 43 13.98 -10.92 4.75
N ILE A 44 14.27 -10.67 3.46
CA ILE A 44 15.19 -11.51 2.68
C ILE A 44 16.61 -11.43 3.25
N LEU A 45 17.09 -10.24 3.58
CA LEU A 45 18.41 -10.04 4.21
C LEU A 45 18.48 -10.74 5.58
N LEU A 46 17.39 -10.69 6.35
CA LEU A 46 17.30 -11.33 7.67
C LEU A 46 17.39 -12.86 7.59
N LEU A 47 17.02 -13.45 6.44
CA LEU A 47 17.13 -14.89 6.17
C LEU A 47 18.59 -15.39 6.16
N PHE A 48 19.54 -14.52 5.79
CA PHE A 48 20.98 -14.82 5.78
C PHE A 48 21.66 -14.60 7.14
N THR A 49 20.92 -14.12 8.13
CA THR A 49 21.39 -13.81 9.48
C THR A 49 20.90 -14.90 10.45
N PRO A 50 21.52 -15.12 11.63
CA PRO A 50 20.98 -16.03 12.67
C PRO A 50 19.52 -15.76 13.08
N PHE A 51 18.95 -14.61 12.71
CA PHE A 51 17.55 -14.26 12.93
C PHE A 51 16.58 -14.83 11.87
N PHE A 52 16.99 -15.82 11.08
CA PHE A 52 16.18 -16.46 10.04
C PHE A 52 14.81 -17.00 10.52
N LEU A 53 14.65 -17.28 11.82
CA LEU A 53 13.38 -17.72 12.39
C LEU A 53 12.26 -16.67 12.21
N ILE A 54 12.60 -15.37 12.25
CA ILE A 54 11.65 -14.26 12.13
C ILE A 54 10.97 -14.24 10.75
N PRO A 55 11.71 -14.19 9.62
CA PRO A 55 11.08 -14.24 8.30
C PRO A 55 10.38 -15.57 8.05
N VAL A 56 10.90 -16.71 8.52
CA VAL A 56 10.22 -18.02 8.36
C VAL A 56 8.88 -18.05 9.09
N ALA A 57 8.82 -17.55 10.32
CA ALA A 57 7.57 -17.46 11.08
C ALA A 57 6.57 -16.52 10.38
N TYR A 58 7.04 -15.40 9.83
CA TYR A 58 6.21 -14.46 9.07
C TYR A 58 5.63 -15.08 7.78
N PHE A 59 6.45 -15.78 6.99
CA PHE A 59 5.97 -16.48 5.79
C PHE A 59 4.99 -17.60 6.14
N THR A 60 5.24 -18.34 7.22
CA THR A 60 4.32 -19.38 7.71
C THR A 60 2.98 -18.77 8.10
N TRP A 61 2.99 -17.63 8.81
CA TRP A 61 1.78 -16.90 9.18
C TRP A 61 1.00 -16.42 7.94
N ILE A 62 1.68 -15.89 6.93
CA ILE A 62 1.06 -15.50 5.64
C ILE A 62 0.36 -16.69 4.97
N LEU A 63 0.99 -17.87 4.97
CA LEU A 63 0.39 -19.06 4.34
C LEU A 63 -0.83 -19.54 5.12
N TYR A 64 -0.78 -19.48 6.45
CA TYR A 64 -1.89 -19.83 7.32
C TYR A 64 -3.07 -18.84 7.18
N ASP A 65 -2.79 -17.53 7.17
CA ASP A 65 -3.82 -16.48 7.08
C ASP A 65 -4.41 -16.32 5.67
N LYS A 66 -3.83 -16.99 4.65
CA LYS A 66 -4.36 -16.99 3.28
C LYS A 66 -5.81 -17.48 3.19
N GLU A 67 -6.23 -18.37 4.09
CA GLU A 67 -7.62 -18.84 4.14
C GLU A 67 -8.62 -17.75 4.57
N THR A 68 -8.17 -16.70 5.26
CA THR A 68 -9.02 -15.56 5.67
C THR A 68 -9.56 -14.80 4.45
N TYR A 69 -8.79 -14.73 3.36
CA TYR A 69 -9.20 -14.03 2.14
C TYR A 69 -10.45 -14.65 1.49
N ASN A 70 -10.55 -15.97 1.51
CA ASN A 70 -11.68 -16.70 0.94
C ASN A 70 -12.96 -16.50 1.76
N LYS A 71 -12.83 -16.34 3.09
CA LYS A 71 -13.97 -16.09 3.99
C LYS A 71 -14.54 -14.68 3.81
N GLY A 72 -13.69 -13.67 3.59
CA GLY A 72 -14.15 -12.29 3.36
C GLY A 72 -14.97 -12.13 2.07
N MET A 73 -14.54 -12.77 0.98
CA MET A 73 -15.27 -12.76 -0.29
C MET A 73 -16.63 -13.46 -0.16
N PHE A 74 -16.69 -14.60 0.54
CA PHE A 74 -17.93 -15.34 0.77
C PHE A 74 -18.99 -14.48 1.48
N LEU A 75 -18.60 -13.72 2.52
CA LEU A 75 -19.53 -12.85 3.25
C LEU A 75 -20.04 -11.67 2.42
N CYS A 76 -19.23 -11.13 1.51
CA CYS A 76 -19.66 -10.06 0.59
C CYS A 76 -20.73 -10.58 -0.39
N ASN A 77 -20.54 -11.80 -0.92
CA ASN A 77 -21.46 -12.39 -1.89
C ASN A 77 -22.83 -12.71 -1.27
N ILE A 78 -22.88 -13.18 -0.02
CA ILE A 78 -24.14 -13.41 0.72
C ILE A 78 -24.87 -12.08 1.01
N ARG A 79 -24.12 -10.99 1.26
CA ARG A 79 -24.69 -9.67 1.51
C ARG A 79 -25.34 -9.08 0.25
N THR A 80 -24.70 -9.22 -0.91
CA THR A 80 -25.28 -8.75 -2.19
C THR A 80 -26.53 -9.55 -2.58
N ASP A 81 -26.54 -10.86 -2.35
CA ASP A 81 -27.71 -11.72 -2.61
C ASP A 81 -28.91 -11.38 -1.72
N SER A 82 -28.65 -10.92 -0.49
CA SER A 82 -29.70 -10.52 0.44
C SER A 82 -30.30 -9.16 0.10
N ILE A 83 -29.54 -8.26 -0.54
CA ILE A 83 -30.02 -6.92 -0.93
C ILE A 83 -30.84 -7.00 -2.22
N GLY A 84 -30.42 -7.82 -3.20
CA GLY A 84 -31.16 -8.01 -4.46
C GLY A 84 -32.48 -8.78 -4.35
N LYS A 85 -32.85 -9.24 -3.15
CA LYS A 85 -34.13 -9.90 -2.85
C LYS A 85 -35.16 -8.98 -2.18
N ILE A 86 -34.77 -7.75 -1.86
CA ILE A 86 -35.61 -6.75 -1.16
C ILE A 86 -36.22 -5.74 -2.16
N ASP A 87 -35.72 -5.69 -3.40
CA ASP A 87 -36.33 -5.01 -4.55
C ASP A 87 -37.22 -5.98 -5.37
#